data_AF-A0A450T1M0-F1
#
_entry.id   AF-A0A450T1M0-F1
#
_cell.length_a   1.000
_cell.length_b   1.000
_cell.length_c   1.000
_cell.angle_alpha   90.00
_cell.angle_beta   90.00
_cell.angle_gamma   90.00
#
_symmetry.space_group_name_H-M   'P 1'
#
loop_
_entity.id
_entity.type
_entity.pdbx_description
1 polymer ?
#
loop_
_entity_poly.entity_id
_entity_poly.type
_entity_poly.pdbx_seq_one_letter_code
_entity_poly.pdbx_strand_id
1 'polypeptide(L)'
;MDNHQKYEQDCEKIREANERLLEDFAASMRSAGLSERTINGHLENIDFYINEFLLYEAPIKAKDGVGDVGMFLGYWFIKKAMWASPSSMKGNATSLKKFYTFLREKGLIDREALARLKETIKRGMPEWLATLKRYDDPSVEDVWGVW
;
A
#
# COMPACT_ATOMS: atom_id res chain seq x y z
N MET A 1 -23.89 19.09 -6.09
CA MET A 1 -22.43 18.91 -6.16
C MET A 1 -22.15 17.99 -7.33
N ASP A 2 -21.18 18.34 -8.17
CA ASP A 2 -20.68 17.46 -9.23
C ASP A 2 -20.04 16.21 -8.60
N ASN A 3 -20.12 15.06 -9.28
CA ASN A 3 -19.56 13.80 -8.81
C ASN A 3 -18.05 13.92 -8.58
N HIS A 4 -17.34 14.65 -9.43
CA HIS A 4 -15.91 14.94 -9.26
C HIS A 4 -15.64 15.80 -8.02
N GLN A 5 -16.43 16.85 -7.80
CA GLN A 5 -16.27 17.70 -6.62
C GLN A 5 -16.52 16.94 -5.32
N LYS A 6 -17.51 16.04 -5.30
CA LYS A 6 -17.78 15.19 -4.14
C LYS A 6 -16.62 14.22 -3.88
N TYR A 7 -16.10 13.61 -4.94
CA TYR A 7 -14.94 12.72 -4.86
C TYR A 7 -13.74 13.41 -4.21
N GLU A 8 -13.36 14.60 -4.71
CA GLU A 8 -12.22 15.35 -4.16
C GLU A 8 -12.41 15.69 -2.68
N GLN A 9 -13.60 16.15 -2.28
CA GLN A 9 -13.89 16.46 -0.88
C GLN A 9 -13.84 15.22 0.03
N ASP A 10 -14.24 14.05 -0.47
CA ASP A 10 -14.17 12.82 0.31
C ASP A 10 -12.71 12.32 0.41
N CYS A 11 -11.90 12.48 -0.65
CA CYS A 11 -10.47 12.23 -0.62
C CYS A 11 -9.73 13.15 0.37
N GLU A 12 -10.02 14.45 0.37
CA GLU A 12 -9.42 15.42 1.31
C GLU A 12 -9.68 15.03 2.77
N LYS A 13 -10.93 14.70 3.12
CA LYS A 13 -11.26 14.22 4.49
C LYS A 13 -10.50 12.95 4.87
N ILE A 14 -10.26 12.06 3.90
CA ILE A 14 -9.50 10.84 4.15
C ILE A 14 -8.01 11.16 4.35
N ARG A 15 -7.44 12.09 3.58
CA ARG A 15 -6.04 12.54 3.76
C ARG A 15 -5.81 13.13 5.16
N GLU A 16 -6.70 14.00 5.63
CA GLU A 16 -6.65 14.54 7.00
C GLU A 16 -6.69 13.44 8.08
N ALA A 17 -7.51 12.41 7.88
CA ALA A 17 -7.57 11.26 8.79
C ALA A 17 -6.30 10.39 8.70
N ASN A 18 -5.73 10.25 7.51
CA ASN A 18 -4.53 9.48 7.25
C ASN A 18 -3.28 10.15 7.86
N GLU A 19 -3.19 11.48 7.89
CA GLU A 19 -2.11 12.21 8.57
C GLU A 19 -1.99 11.79 10.04
N ARG A 20 -3.12 11.83 10.77
CA ARG A 20 -3.16 11.39 12.18
C ARG A 20 -2.82 9.90 12.33
N LEU A 21 -3.25 9.08 11.38
CA LEU A 21 -2.98 7.66 11.40
C LEU A 21 -1.49 7.35 11.17
N LEU A 22 -0.82 8.12 10.31
CA LEU A 22 0.62 8.04 10.07
C LEU A 22 1.42 8.52 11.29
N GLU A 23 0.99 9.58 11.97
CA GLU A 23 1.59 10.03 13.23
C GLU A 23 1.52 8.95 14.32
N ASP A 24 0.33 8.36 14.53
CA ASP A 24 0.13 7.27 15.48
C ASP A 24 0.97 6.04 15.11
N PHE A 25 1.05 5.72 13.82
CA PHE A 25 1.85 4.61 13.33
C PHE A 25 3.35 4.86 13.56
N ALA A 26 3.84 6.08 13.31
CA ALA A 26 5.21 6.49 13.61
C ALA A 26 5.50 6.36 15.11
N ALA A 27 4.60 6.86 15.97
CA ALA A 27 4.73 6.75 17.43
C ALA A 27 4.82 5.28 17.88
N SER A 28 3.98 4.40 17.33
CA SER A 28 4.03 2.96 17.65
C SER A 28 5.39 2.33 17.33
N MET A 29 6.01 2.72 16.20
CA MET A 29 7.32 2.22 15.80
C MET A 29 8.46 2.81 16.64
N ARG A 30 8.36 4.08 17.05
CA ARG A 30 9.30 4.71 17.98
C ARG A 30 9.28 4.01 19.33
N SER A 31 8.09 3.74 19.88
CA SER A 31 7.93 2.99 21.13
C SER A 31 8.48 1.56 21.03
N ALA A 32 8.47 0.96 19.84
CA ALA A 32 9.10 -0.33 19.56
C ALA A 32 10.62 -0.25 19.32
N GLY A 33 11.24 0.92 19.43
CA GLY A 33 12.68 1.12 19.33
C GLY A 33 13.25 1.17 17.91
N LEU A 34 12.41 1.40 16.89
CA LEU A 34 12.89 1.55 15.51
C LEU A 34 13.58 2.90 15.32
N SER A 35 14.59 2.95 14.46
CA SER A 35 15.28 4.19 14.10
C SER A 35 14.42 5.10 13.22
N GLU A 36 14.60 6.41 13.31
CA GLU A 36 13.87 7.40 12.49
C GLU A 36 14.02 7.13 10.99
N ARG A 37 15.20 6.70 10.52
CA ARG A 37 15.39 6.29 9.11
C ARG A 37 14.46 5.15 8.71
N THR A 38 14.32 4.13 9.55
CA THR A 38 13.44 2.99 9.29
C THR A 38 11.96 3.41 9.34
N ILE A 39 11.62 4.27 10.30
CA ILE A 39 10.27 4.83 10.45
C ILE A 39 9.89 5.60 9.19
N ASN A 40 10.73 6.53 8.73
CA ASN A 40 10.47 7.33 7.54
C ASN A 40 10.25 6.45 6.31
N GLY A 41 11.09 5.42 6.10
CA GLY A 41 10.89 4.49 5.00
C GLY A 41 9.56 3.71 5.09
N HIS A 42 9.09 3.37 6.30
CA HIS A 42 7.76 2.79 6.46
C HIS A 42 6.64 3.80 6.19
N LEU A 43 6.78 5.04 6.66
CA LEU A 43 5.79 6.10 6.45
C LEU A 43 5.64 6.42 4.97
N GLU A 44 6.73 6.62 4.23
CA GLU A 44 6.70 6.89 2.79
C GLU A 44 5.97 5.79 2.00
N ASN A 45 6.23 4.53 2.31
CA ASN A 45 5.55 3.41 1.65
C ASN A 45 4.04 3.35 2.00
N ILE A 46 3.67 3.66 3.24
CA ILE A 46 2.26 3.62 3.67
C ILE A 46 1.50 4.83 3.16
N ASP A 47 2.09 6.01 3.20
CA ASP A 47 1.56 7.23 2.62
C ASP A 47 1.24 7.02 1.13
N PHE A 48 2.20 6.49 0.37
CA PHE A 48 1.98 6.13 -1.04
C PHE A 48 0.81 5.15 -1.24
N TYR A 49 0.65 4.20 -0.34
CA TYR A 49 -0.49 3.27 -0.42
C TYR A 49 -1.83 3.94 -0.10
N ILE A 50 -1.94 4.63 1.04
CA ILE A 50 -3.23 5.11 1.55
C ILE A 50 -3.68 6.43 0.94
N ASN A 51 -2.74 7.26 0.46
CA ASN A 51 -3.03 8.59 -0.09
C ASN A 51 -2.93 8.65 -1.62
N GLU A 52 -2.07 7.82 -2.25
CA GLU A 52 -1.97 7.76 -3.72
C GLU A 52 -2.80 6.62 -4.29
N PHE A 53 -2.55 5.37 -3.88
CA PHE A 53 -3.23 4.21 -4.47
C PHE A 53 -4.71 4.12 -4.08
N LEU A 54 -5.02 4.12 -2.77
CA LEU A 54 -6.39 3.94 -2.28
C LEU A 54 -7.32 5.10 -2.64
N LEU A 55 -6.77 6.26 -2.99
CA LEU A 55 -7.48 7.46 -3.42
C LEU A 55 -7.32 7.73 -4.93
N TYR A 56 -6.89 6.73 -5.71
CA TYR A 56 -6.66 6.92 -7.15
C TYR A 56 -7.96 6.88 -7.96
N GLU A 57 -8.84 5.90 -7.69
CA GLU A 57 -10.10 5.69 -8.41
C GLU A 57 -11.34 5.87 -7.52
N ALA A 58 -11.17 5.84 -6.20
CA ALA A 58 -12.25 5.88 -5.22
C ALA A 58 -11.73 6.41 -3.89
N PRO A 59 -12.57 7.03 -3.03
CA PRO A 59 -12.15 7.51 -1.71
C PRO A 59 -12.15 6.34 -0.69
N ILE A 60 -11.17 5.43 -0.76
CA ILE A 60 -11.10 4.26 0.13
C ILE A 60 -10.33 4.61 1.40
N LYS A 61 -10.93 4.35 2.58
CA LYS A 61 -10.26 4.55 3.87
C LYS A 61 -9.20 3.48 4.10
N ALA A 62 -8.10 3.83 4.78
CA ALA A 62 -6.98 2.93 5.04
C ALA A 62 -7.38 1.56 5.65
N LYS A 63 -8.34 1.54 6.59
CA LYS A 63 -8.84 0.29 7.20
C LYS A 63 -9.57 -0.63 6.20
N ASP A 64 -10.26 -0.04 5.23
CA ASP A 64 -11.07 -0.75 4.26
C ASP A 64 -10.20 -1.27 3.09
N GLY A 65 -9.04 -0.65 2.86
CA GLY A 65 -8.07 -1.06 1.84
C GLY A 65 -7.29 -2.34 2.11
N VAL A 66 -7.55 -3.07 3.20
CA VAL A 66 -6.77 -4.28 3.58
C VAL A 66 -6.79 -5.37 2.51
N GLY A 67 -7.88 -5.45 1.73
CA GLY A 67 -8.05 -6.40 0.63
C GLY A 67 -7.33 -6.00 -0.66
N ASP A 68 -6.97 -4.73 -0.82
CA ASP A 68 -6.49 -4.18 -2.11
C ASP A 68 -4.98 -4.34 -2.30
N VAL A 69 -4.26 -4.86 -1.31
CA VAL A 69 -2.80 -5.05 -1.37
C VAL A 69 -2.33 -5.91 -2.55
N GLY A 70 -3.15 -6.84 -3.00
CA GLY A 70 -2.86 -7.67 -4.17
C GLY A 70 -2.92 -6.87 -5.46
N MET A 71 -3.95 -6.03 -5.61
CA MET A 71 -4.10 -5.13 -6.76
C MET A 71 -3.02 -4.04 -6.76
N PHE A 72 -2.65 -3.55 -5.58
CA PHE A 72 -1.56 -2.61 -5.44
C PHE A 72 -0.22 -3.22 -5.86
N LEU A 73 0.28 -4.23 -5.15
CA LEU A 73 1.62 -4.77 -5.40
C LEU A 73 1.71 -5.52 -6.74
N GLY A 74 0.62 -6.19 -7.11
CA GLY A 74 0.56 -7.07 -8.26
C GLY A 74 0.04 -6.40 -9.53
N TYR A 75 -0.24 -5.10 -9.55
CA TYR A 75 -0.59 -4.39 -10.78
C TYR A 75 -0.24 -2.91 -10.71
N TRP A 76 -0.90 -2.18 -9.80
CA TRP A 76 -0.84 -0.72 -9.82
C TRP A 76 0.56 -0.19 -9.52
N PHE A 77 1.24 -0.77 -8.53
CA PHE A 77 2.61 -0.41 -8.15
C PHE A 77 3.58 -0.62 -9.31
N ILE A 78 3.53 -1.77 -9.98
CA ILE A 78 4.39 -2.08 -11.13
C ILE A 78 4.14 -1.10 -12.28
N LYS A 79 2.86 -0.80 -12.55
CA LYS A 79 2.47 0.05 -13.68
C LYS A 79 2.69 1.55 -13.43
N LYS A 80 2.57 2.01 -12.18
CA LYS A 80 2.45 3.44 -11.84
C LYS A 80 3.63 3.97 -11.02
N ALA A 81 4.31 3.13 -10.26
CA ALA A 81 5.46 3.57 -9.47
C ALA A 81 6.73 3.55 -10.35
N MET A 82 7.20 4.74 -10.75
CA MET A 82 8.43 4.89 -11.54
C MET A 82 9.70 4.33 -10.86
N TRP A 83 9.61 4.04 -9.56
CA TRP A 83 10.66 3.47 -8.71
C TRP A 83 10.40 2.00 -8.36
N ALA A 84 9.48 1.34 -9.09
CA ALA A 84 9.22 -0.08 -8.92
C ALA A 84 10.50 -0.88 -9.18
N SER A 85 10.82 -1.76 -8.23
CA SER A 85 11.97 -2.66 -8.27
C SER A 85 11.66 -3.84 -7.35
N PRO A 86 12.37 -4.97 -7.49
CA PRO A 86 12.22 -6.09 -6.56
C PRO A 86 12.44 -5.70 -5.08
N SER A 87 13.33 -4.74 -4.82
CA SER A 87 13.64 -4.26 -3.47
C SER A 87 12.52 -3.38 -2.93
N SER A 88 12.08 -2.38 -3.71
CA SER A 88 11.00 -1.48 -3.31
C SER A 88 9.66 -2.20 -3.12
N MET A 89 9.32 -3.16 -3.97
CA MET A 89 8.11 -3.98 -3.81
C MET A 89 8.13 -4.77 -2.49
N LYS A 90 9.25 -5.41 -2.16
CA LYS A 90 9.41 -6.12 -0.87
C LYS A 90 9.38 -5.16 0.32
N GLY A 91 9.93 -3.96 0.15
CA GLY A 91 9.84 -2.85 1.11
C GLY A 91 8.39 -2.48 1.40
N ASN A 92 7.60 -2.19 0.36
CA ASN A 92 6.16 -1.90 0.46
C ASN A 92 5.40 -3.02 1.14
N ALA A 93 5.60 -4.27 0.71
CA ALA A 93 4.96 -5.43 1.33
C ALA A 93 5.29 -5.57 2.83
N THR A 94 6.50 -5.22 3.24
CA THR A 94 6.90 -5.23 4.65
C THR A 94 6.21 -4.11 5.43
N SER A 95 6.20 -2.89 4.88
CA SER A 95 5.49 -1.74 5.46
C SER A 95 4.00 -2.05 5.62
N LEU A 96 3.33 -2.56 4.59
CA LEU A 96 1.91 -2.93 4.61
C LEU A 96 1.59 -3.95 5.72
N LYS A 97 2.38 -5.03 5.83
CA LYS A 97 2.19 -6.02 6.91
C LYS A 97 2.31 -5.38 8.30
N LYS A 98 3.23 -4.44 8.48
CA LYS A 98 3.44 -3.75 9.77
C LYS A 98 2.29 -2.79 10.06
N PHE A 99 1.90 -1.97 9.08
CA PHE A 99 0.80 -1.02 9.19
C PHE A 99 -0.53 -1.70 9.51
N TYR A 100 -0.89 -2.76 8.78
CA TYR A 100 -2.12 -3.48 9.07
C TYR A 100 -2.05 -4.29 10.37
N THR A 101 -0.86 -4.67 10.84
CA THR A 101 -0.71 -5.20 12.20
C THR A 101 -1.04 -4.13 13.25
N PHE A 102 -0.54 -2.90 13.06
CA PHE A 102 -0.90 -1.75 13.89
C PHE A 102 -2.41 -1.41 13.84
N LEU A 103 -3.05 -1.43 12.67
CA LEU A 103 -4.50 -1.21 12.57
C LEU A 103 -5.32 -2.28 13.32
N ARG A 104 -4.86 -3.54 13.29
CA ARG A 104 -5.46 -4.61 14.10
C ARG A 104 -5.32 -4.32 15.59
N GLU A 105 -4.14 -3.88 16.04
CA GLU A 105 -3.89 -3.54 17.45
C GLU A 105 -4.77 -2.39 17.93
N LYS A 106 -5.13 -1.45 17.04
CA LYS A 106 -6.13 -0.40 17.30
C LYS A 106 -7.59 -0.87 17.18
N GLY A 107 -7.84 -2.14 16.84
CA GLY A 107 -9.18 -2.69 16.66
C GLY A 107 -9.89 -2.21 15.39
N LEU A 108 -9.17 -1.63 14.42
CA LEU A 108 -9.74 -1.09 13.18
C LEU A 108 -9.97 -2.15 12.10
N ILE A 109 -9.28 -3.28 12.20
CA ILE A 109 -9.50 -4.48 11.37
C ILE A 109 -9.50 -5.74 12.25
N ASP A 110 -10.16 -6.80 11.79
CA ASP A 110 -10.16 -8.09 12.47
C ASP A 110 -8.88 -8.91 12.18
N ARG A 111 -8.73 -10.03 12.92
CA ARG A 111 -7.57 -10.91 12.81
C ARG A 111 -7.54 -11.61 11.46
N GLU A 112 -8.71 -11.98 10.96
CA GLU A 112 -8.91 -12.73 9.72
C GLU A 112 -8.48 -11.89 8.51
N ALA A 113 -8.79 -10.59 8.50
CA ALA A 113 -8.37 -9.63 7.49
C ALA A 113 -6.85 -9.48 7.45
N LEU A 114 -6.22 -9.33 8.62
CA LEU A 114 -4.76 -9.29 8.70
C LEU A 114 -4.12 -10.60 8.21
N ALA A 115 -4.71 -11.74 8.55
CA ALA A 115 -4.22 -13.05 8.12
C ALA A 115 -4.33 -13.21 6.60
N ARG A 116 -5.48 -12.81 6.00
CA ARG A 116 -5.68 -12.80 4.56
C ARG A 116 -4.66 -11.91 3.86
N LEU A 117 -4.44 -10.69 4.34
CA LEU A 117 -3.42 -9.78 3.80
C LEU A 117 -2.03 -10.42 3.78
N LYS A 118 -1.61 -11.03 4.90
CA LYS A 118 -0.29 -11.68 5.02
C LYS A 118 -0.16 -12.86 4.05
N GLU A 119 -1.23 -13.65 3.89
CA GLU A 119 -1.24 -14.78 2.96
C GLU A 119 -1.25 -14.34 1.49
N THR A 120 -2.04 -13.32 1.14
CA THR A 120 -2.04 -12.71 -0.20
C THR A 120 -0.64 -12.25 -0.59
N ILE A 121 0.04 -11.52 0.30
CA ILE A 121 1.42 -11.07 0.06
C ILE A 121 2.36 -12.26 -0.09
N LYS A 122 2.26 -13.27 0.77
CA LYS A 122 3.13 -14.45 0.73
C LYS A 122 2.99 -15.22 -0.58
N ARG A 123 1.76 -15.48 -1.02
CA ARG A 123 1.48 -16.25 -2.24
C ARG A 123 1.73 -15.45 -3.52
N GLY A 124 1.40 -14.16 -3.51
CA GLY A 124 1.50 -13.31 -4.70
C GLY A 124 2.91 -12.83 -5.01
N MET A 125 3.76 -12.65 -3.99
CA MET A 125 5.11 -12.06 -4.18
C MET A 125 5.95 -12.70 -5.29
N PRO A 126 6.04 -14.05 -5.43
CA PRO A 126 6.78 -14.64 -6.53
C PRO A 126 6.26 -14.21 -7.91
N GLU A 127 4.95 -14.19 -8.11
CA GLU A 127 4.34 -13.81 -9.38
C GLU A 127 4.48 -12.30 -9.63
N TRP A 128 4.28 -11.46 -8.62
CA TRP A 128 4.44 -10.01 -8.78
C TRP A 128 5.87 -9.62 -9.15
N LEU A 129 6.87 -10.31 -8.60
CA LEU A 129 8.27 -10.12 -8.97
C LEU A 129 8.57 -10.59 -10.39
N ALA A 130 8.01 -11.73 -10.81
CA ALA A 130 8.12 -12.21 -12.18
C ALA A 130 7.45 -11.23 -13.15
N THR A 131 6.31 -10.67 -12.76
CA THR A 131 5.55 -9.72 -13.57
C THR A 131 6.28 -8.40 -13.72
N LEU A 132 6.84 -7.86 -12.63
CA LEU A 132 7.70 -6.67 -12.70
C LEU A 132 8.88 -6.90 -13.66
N LYS A 133 9.52 -8.07 -13.59
CA LYS A 133 10.62 -8.40 -14.51
C LYS A 133 10.18 -8.42 -15.97
N ARG A 134 8.99 -8.97 -16.26
CA ARG A 134 8.41 -8.97 -17.61
C ARG A 134 8.06 -7.55 -18.06
N TYR A 135 7.52 -6.73 -17.16
CA TYR A 135 7.13 -5.35 -17.44
C TYR A 135 8.32 -4.46 -17.81
N ASP A 136 9.45 -4.63 -17.11
CA ASP A 136 10.68 -3.87 -17.35
C ASP A 136 11.51 -4.39 -18.54
N ASP A 137 11.10 -5.50 -19.16
CA ASP A 137 11.82 -6.12 -20.28
C ASP A 137 11.49 -5.39 -21.59
N PRO A 138 12.45 -4.66 -22.21
CA PRO A 138 12.20 -3.90 -23.43
C PRO A 138 11.93 -4.78 -24.65
N SER A 139 12.15 -6.10 -24.57
CA SER A 139 11.82 -7.04 -25.63
C SER A 139 10.34 -7.47 -25.65
N VAL A 140 9.58 -7.12 -24.61
CA VAL A 140 8.15 -7.40 -24.55
C VAL A 140 7.41 -6.36 -25.40
N GLU A 141 7.01 -6.76 -26.60
CA GLU A 141 6.30 -5.90 -27.56
C GLU A 141 4.86 -5.59 -27.13
N ASP A 142 4.20 -6.54 -26.45
CA ASP A 142 2.85 -6.37 -25.89
C ASP A 142 2.89 -6.27 -24.36
N VAL A 143 2.85 -5.02 -23.89
CA VAL A 143 2.82 -4.68 -22.45
C VAL A 143 1.56 -5.23 -21.76
N TRP A 144 0.49 -5.56 -22.49
CA TRP A 144 -0.70 -6.19 -21.92
C TRP A 144 -0.53 -7.70 -21.69
N GLY A 145 0.35 -8.37 -22.45
CA GLY A 145 0.73 -9.77 -22.25
C GLY A 145 1.65 -10.02 -21.05
N VAL A 146 2.03 -8.96 -20.33
CA VAL A 146 2.81 -9.02 -19.08
C VAL A 146 2.00 -9.63 -17.93
N TRP A 147 0.69 -9.38 -17.94
CA TRP A 147 -0.26 -9.71 -16.88
C TRP A 147 -0.95 -11.05 -17.12
#